data_AF-A0A529P6K8-F1
#
_entry.id   AF-A0A529P6K8-F1
#
_cell.length_a   1.000
_cell.length_b   1.000
_cell.length_c   1.000
_cell.angle_alpha   90.00
_cell.angle_beta   90.00
_cell.angle_gamma   90.00
#
_symmetry.space_group_name_H-M   'P 1'
#
loop_
_entity.id
_entity.type
_entity.pdbx_description
1 polymer ?
#
loop_
_entity_poly.entity_id
_entity_poly.type
_entity_poly.pdbx_seq_one_letter_code
_entity_poly.pdbx_strand_id
1 'polypeptide(L)'
;MAAEILDRESGTSERKWRRRSLWSLLLLIPLALAIEAYDSVRTLLGNNDLFARSVVWGESAHFGGSDWKLTDLRGAFGMANLPPDSVPVLADFSVKVGDPDLQKLWIGCRIVLMDKDGRRWSPTSAVSLKTQDHVQTCTSAIFSGAKSGDTLNLRETFLVPKQATRT
;
A
#
# COMPACT_ATOMS: atom_id res chain seq x y z
N MET A 1 59.48 43.50 0.75
CA MET A 1 58.11 44.06 0.75
C MET A 1 57.21 43.51 -0.36
N ALA A 2 57.66 43.27 -1.60
CA ALA A 2 56.78 42.70 -2.64
C ALA A 2 56.44 41.21 -2.45
N ALA A 3 57.37 40.40 -1.90
CA ALA A 3 57.17 38.97 -1.69
C ALA A 3 56.13 38.64 -0.60
N GLU A 4 56.07 39.42 0.49
CA GLU A 4 55.06 39.24 1.56
C GLU A 4 53.64 39.57 1.10
N ILE A 5 53.48 40.46 0.12
CA ILE A 5 52.16 40.83 -0.40
C ILE A 5 51.59 39.71 -1.29
N LEU A 6 52.45 39.10 -2.13
CA LEU A 6 52.08 37.98 -2.98
C LEU A 6 51.71 36.72 -2.17
N ASP A 7 52.42 36.46 -1.08
CA ASP A 7 52.16 35.30 -0.20
C ASP A 7 50.90 35.49 0.66
N ARG A 8 50.56 36.74 0.98
CA ARG A 8 49.31 37.08 1.68
C ARG A 8 48.09 37.06 0.75
N GLU A 9 48.27 37.38 -0.54
CA GLU A 9 47.23 37.22 -1.56
C GLU A 9 46.96 35.74 -1.91
N SER A 10 48.01 34.90 -1.99
CA SER A 10 47.85 33.45 -2.22
C SER A 10 47.08 32.77 -1.08
N GLY A 11 47.43 33.04 0.18
CA GLY A 11 46.78 32.44 1.36
C GLY A 11 45.34 32.94 1.64
N THR A 12 44.95 34.09 1.07
CA THR A 12 43.56 34.58 1.13
C THR A 12 42.71 34.07 -0.03
N SER A 13 43.32 33.90 -1.21
CA SER A 13 42.74 33.21 -2.37
C SER A 13 42.41 31.75 -2.03
N GLU A 14 43.35 31.00 -1.45
CA GLU A 14 43.15 29.59 -1.10
C GLU A 14 42.01 29.40 -0.08
N ARG A 15 41.93 30.27 0.94
CA ARG A 15 40.83 30.27 1.92
C ARG A 15 39.47 30.58 1.28
N LYS A 16 39.41 31.47 0.29
CA LYS A 16 38.17 31.75 -0.47
C LYS A 16 37.73 30.54 -1.31
N TRP A 17 38.67 29.86 -1.97
CA TRP A 17 38.40 28.68 -2.78
C TRP A 17 37.98 27.47 -1.94
N ARG A 18 38.66 27.21 -0.81
CA ARG A 18 38.26 26.17 0.16
C ARG A 18 36.85 26.42 0.70
N ARG A 19 36.52 27.67 1.04
CA ARG A 19 35.18 28.02 1.53
C ARG A 19 34.11 27.85 0.46
N ARG A 20 34.37 28.23 -0.79
CA ARG A 20 33.44 27.98 -1.91
C ARG A 20 33.23 26.49 -2.15
N SER A 21 34.30 25.69 -2.10
CA SER A 21 34.22 24.23 -2.24
C SER A 21 33.38 23.59 -1.12
N LEU A 22 33.55 24.03 0.12
CA LEU A 22 32.74 23.57 1.25
C LEU A 22 31.26 23.95 1.10
N TRP A 23 30.96 25.17 0.65
CA TRP A 23 29.57 25.58 0.38
C TRP A 23 28.96 24.81 -0.78
N SER A 24 29.70 24.57 -1.85
CA SER A 24 29.22 23.72 -2.94
C SER A 24 28.95 22.30 -2.47
N LEU A 25 29.77 21.75 -1.57
CA LEU A 25 29.56 20.40 -1.04
C LEU A 25 28.26 20.33 -0.22
N LEU A 26 28.04 21.33 0.65
CA LEU A 26 26.83 21.45 1.46
C LEU A 26 25.56 21.61 0.62
N LEU A 27 25.66 22.11 -0.61
CA LEU A 27 24.53 22.29 -1.51
C LEU A 27 24.34 21.07 -2.42
N LEU A 28 25.43 20.51 -2.93
CA LEU A 28 25.41 19.38 -3.87
C LEU A 28 25.04 18.06 -3.21
N ILE A 29 25.49 17.81 -1.97
CA ILE A 29 25.15 16.58 -1.24
C ILE A 29 23.62 16.45 -1.04
N PRO A 30 22.91 17.41 -0.42
CA PRO A 30 21.47 17.29 -0.24
C PRO A 30 20.71 17.35 -1.57
N LEU A 31 21.21 18.08 -2.58
CA LEU A 31 20.58 18.11 -3.90
C LEU A 31 20.67 16.74 -4.61
N ALA A 32 21.83 16.08 -4.56
CA ALA A 32 22.01 14.75 -5.12
C ALA A 32 21.13 13.72 -4.40
N LEU A 33 21.11 13.77 -3.06
CA LEU A 33 20.22 12.93 -2.25
C LEU A 33 18.75 13.19 -2.56
N ALA A 34 18.35 14.44 -2.77
CA ALA A 34 16.97 14.78 -3.12
C ALA A 34 16.58 14.21 -4.49
N ILE A 35 17.48 14.20 -5.48
CA ILE A 35 17.21 13.64 -6.81
C ILE A 35 17.02 12.13 -6.74
N GLU A 36 17.91 11.40 -6.05
CA GLU A 36 17.78 9.94 -5.91
C GLU A 36 16.59 9.54 -5.02
N ALA A 37 16.36 10.30 -3.95
CA ALA A 37 15.19 10.10 -3.09
C ALA A 37 13.90 10.47 -3.81
N TYR A 38 13.89 11.39 -4.76
CA TYR A 38 12.68 11.84 -5.45
C TYR A 38 12.01 10.69 -6.21
N ASP A 39 12.75 9.89 -6.97
CA ASP A 39 12.15 8.76 -7.69
C ASP A 39 11.68 7.67 -6.72
N SER A 40 12.41 7.44 -5.63
CA SER A 40 12.00 6.51 -4.57
C SER A 40 10.74 6.98 -3.84
N VAL A 41 10.65 8.28 -3.52
CA VAL A 41 9.49 8.89 -2.86
C VAL A 41 8.31 8.99 -3.82
N ARG A 42 8.54 9.29 -5.10
CA ARG A 42 7.49 9.36 -6.12
C ARG A 42 6.91 8.00 -6.43
N THR A 43 7.74 6.96 -6.54
CA THR A 43 7.26 5.57 -6.70
C THR A 43 6.54 5.10 -5.43
N LEU A 44 7.07 5.44 -4.25
CA LEU A 44 6.42 5.12 -2.98
C LEU A 44 5.09 5.87 -2.79
N LEU A 45 4.98 7.14 -3.19
CA LEU A 45 3.73 7.93 -3.17
C LEU A 45 2.75 7.52 -4.27
N GLY A 46 3.24 7.10 -5.44
CA GLY A 46 2.42 6.64 -6.56
C GLY A 46 1.86 5.23 -6.35
N ASN A 47 2.64 4.36 -5.71
CA ASN A 47 2.28 2.96 -5.46
C ASN A 47 1.75 2.69 -4.05
N ASN A 48 1.99 3.55 -3.05
CA ASN A 48 1.32 3.43 -1.76
C ASN A 48 -0.02 4.17 -1.76
N ASP A 49 -1.03 3.47 -1.26
CA ASP A 49 -2.37 3.92 -0.91
C ASP A 49 -2.41 4.92 0.26
N LEU A 50 -1.56 5.95 0.23
CA LEU A 50 -1.62 7.05 1.20
C LEU A 50 -2.82 7.97 0.96
N PHE A 51 -3.46 7.87 -0.21
CA PHE A 51 -4.67 8.59 -0.56
C PHE A 51 -5.81 7.61 -0.85
N ALA A 52 -6.93 7.80 -0.17
CA ALA A 52 -8.14 7.03 -0.40
C ALA A 52 -8.62 7.23 -1.84
N ARG A 53 -8.73 6.14 -2.60
CA ARG A 53 -9.30 6.14 -3.95
C ARG A 53 -10.72 5.58 -3.87
N SER A 54 -11.69 6.35 -4.34
CA SER A 54 -13.06 5.86 -4.51
C SER A 54 -13.14 5.09 -5.83
N VAL A 55 -13.54 3.82 -5.77
CA VAL A 55 -13.72 2.97 -6.94
C VAL A 55 -15.19 2.62 -7.05
N VAL A 56 -15.76 2.76 -8.24
CA VAL A 56 -17.15 2.40 -8.47
C VAL A 56 -17.30 0.88 -8.34
N TRP A 57 -18.47 0.44 -7.86
CA TRP A 57 -18.79 -0.98 -7.76
C TRP A 57 -18.55 -1.72 -9.08
N GLY A 58 -17.81 -2.83 -9.03
CA GLY A 58 -17.53 -3.65 -10.20
C GLY A 58 -16.47 -3.09 -11.16
N GLU A 59 -15.88 -1.93 -10.88
CA GLU A 59 -14.69 -1.45 -11.60
C GLU A 59 -13.40 -2.02 -11.00
N SER A 60 -12.35 -2.00 -11.81
CA SER A 60 -11.02 -2.42 -11.40
C SER A 60 -10.19 -1.21 -10.97
N ALA A 61 -9.42 -1.36 -9.89
CA ALA A 61 -8.44 -0.38 -9.45
C ALA A 61 -7.08 -1.02 -9.23
N HIS A 62 -6.03 -0.34 -9.70
CA HIS A 62 -4.67 -0.82 -9.55
C HIS A 62 -4.16 -0.53 -8.13
N PHE A 63 -3.81 -1.59 -7.40
CA PHE A 63 -3.25 -1.54 -6.06
C PHE A 63 -2.32 -2.73 -5.78
N GLY A 64 -1.19 -2.48 -5.10
CA GLY A 64 -0.23 -3.52 -4.74
C GLY A 64 0.33 -4.27 -5.95
N GLY A 65 0.53 -3.59 -7.08
CA GLY A 65 1.01 -4.20 -8.33
C GLY A 65 -0.02 -5.11 -9.03
N SER A 66 -1.30 -5.04 -8.65
CA SER A 66 -2.38 -5.86 -9.24
C SER A 66 -3.64 -5.04 -9.44
N ASP A 67 -4.52 -5.49 -10.33
CA ASP A 67 -5.83 -4.85 -10.55
C ASP A 67 -6.90 -5.55 -9.72
N TRP A 68 -7.45 -4.83 -8.75
CA TRP A 68 -8.46 -5.32 -7.82
C TRP A 68 -9.86 -4.92 -8.26
N LYS A 69 -10.80 -5.86 -8.24
CA LYS A 69 -12.21 -5.60 -8.52
C LYS A 69 -13.07 -6.25 -7.45
N LEU A 70 -13.91 -5.47 -6.79
CA LEU A 70 -14.95 -6.00 -5.90
C LEU A 70 -16.07 -6.57 -6.76
N THR A 71 -16.29 -7.87 -6.68
CA THR A 71 -17.26 -8.59 -7.51
C THR A 71 -18.57 -8.85 -6.76
N ASP A 72 -18.51 -9.07 -5.45
CA ASP A 72 -19.71 -9.26 -4.62
C ASP A 72 -19.49 -8.83 -3.17
N LEU A 73 -20.58 -8.42 -2.50
CA LEU A 73 -20.61 -8.05 -1.08
C LEU A 73 -21.98 -8.46 -0.55
N ARG A 74 -22.00 -9.49 0.30
CA ARG A 74 -23.26 -10.08 0.75
C ARG A 74 -23.22 -10.49 2.21
N GLY A 75 -24.33 -10.29 2.90
CA GLY A 75 -24.56 -10.85 4.22
C GLY A 75 -24.92 -12.34 4.12
N ALA A 76 -24.27 -13.19 4.91
CA ALA A 76 -24.66 -14.59 5.07
C ALA A 76 -25.55 -14.73 6.31
N PHE A 77 -26.85 -14.66 6.07
CA PHE A 77 -27.88 -14.79 7.09
C PHE A 77 -28.21 -16.26 7.40
N GLY A 78 -28.69 -16.53 8.61
CA GLY A 78 -29.22 -17.84 8.98
C GLY A 78 -28.18 -18.90 9.39
N MET A 79 -26.92 -18.51 9.61
CA MET A 79 -25.91 -19.41 10.16
C MET A 79 -26.13 -19.69 11.65
N ALA A 80 -25.97 -20.96 12.03
CA ALA A 80 -25.92 -21.39 13.42
C ALA A 80 -24.53 -21.08 14.04
N ASN A 81 -24.46 -20.99 15.36
CA ASN A 81 -23.21 -20.79 16.14
C ASN A 81 -22.49 -19.44 15.95
N LEU A 82 -23.23 -18.40 15.57
CA LEU A 82 -22.71 -17.03 15.57
C LEU A 82 -23.02 -16.34 16.91
N PRO A 83 -22.18 -15.37 17.34
CA PRO A 83 -22.52 -14.49 18.45
C PRO A 83 -23.90 -13.84 18.25
N PRO A 84 -24.68 -13.63 19.33
CA PRO A 84 -25.97 -12.97 19.24
C PRO A 84 -25.81 -11.61 18.56
N ASP A 85 -26.78 -11.27 17.71
CA ASP A 85 -26.83 -10.01 16.94
C ASP A 85 -25.64 -9.72 16.02
N SER A 86 -24.94 -10.75 15.58
CA SER A 86 -23.92 -10.65 14.53
C SER A 86 -24.38 -11.25 13.19
N VAL A 87 -23.87 -10.67 12.10
CA VAL A 87 -24.07 -11.13 10.72
C VAL A 87 -22.71 -11.18 10.03
N PRO A 88 -22.35 -12.33 9.46
CA PRO A 88 -21.18 -12.43 8.61
C PRO A 88 -21.43 -11.74 7.27
N VAL A 89 -20.49 -10.91 6.85
CA VAL A 89 -20.50 -10.24 5.55
C VAL A 89 -19.30 -10.75 4.76
N LEU A 90 -19.54 -11.20 3.54
CA LEU A 90 -18.53 -11.71 2.64
C LEU A 90 -18.26 -10.66 1.57
N ALA A 91 -17.00 -10.31 1.37
CA ALA A 91 -16.55 -9.49 0.25
C ALA A 91 -15.72 -10.35 -0.68
N ASP A 92 -16.19 -10.52 -1.92
CA ASP A 92 -15.52 -11.28 -2.96
C ASP A 92 -14.81 -10.32 -3.91
N PHE A 93 -13.54 -10.61 -4.18
CA PHE A 93 -12.70 -9.84 -5.08
C PHE A 93 -12.18 -10.73 -6.21
N SER A 94 -12.07 -10.15 -7.39
CA SER A 94 -11.30 -10.70 -8.50
C SER A 94 -10.07 -9.82 -8.67
N VAL A 95 -8.88 -10.43 -8.60
CA VAL A 95 -7.61 -9.71 -8.63
C VAL A 95 -6.78 -10.22 -9.80
N LYS A 96 -6.48 -9.35 -10.75
CA LYS A 96 -5.58 -9.67 -11.86
C LYS A 96 -4.16 -9.29 -11.48
N VAL A 97 -3.28 -10.28 -11.41
CA VAL A 97 -1.88 -10.09 -11.00
C VAL A 97 -1.14 -9.37 -12.11
N GLY A 98 -0.59 -8.19 -11.81
CA GLY A 98 0.31 -7.47 -12.71
C GLY A 98 1.75 -7.87 -12.43
N ASP A 99 2.22 -7.57 -11.22
CA ASP A 99 3.55 -7.91 -10.71
C ASP A 99 3.48 -9.20 -9.86
N PRO A 100 4.25 -10.26 -10.21
CA PRO A 100 4.22 -11.53 -9.50
C PRO A 100 4.95 -11.54 -8.14
N ASP A 101 5.65 -10.48 -7.73
CA ASP A 101 6.32 -10.40 -6.42
C ASP A 101 5.32 -10.10 -5.27
N LEU A 102 4.29 -10.94 -5.14
CA LEU A 102 3.20 -10.78 -4.17
C LEU A 102 3.70 -10.80 -2.72
N GLN A 103 4.76 -11.55 -2.43
CA GLN A 103 5.37 -11.62 -1.09
C GLN A 103 5.90 -10.27 -0.63
N LYS A 104 6.46 -9.49 -1.55
CA LYS A 104 6.93 -8.14 -1.25
C LYS A 104 5.80 -7.11 -1.30
N LEU A 105 4.93 -7.19 -2.30
CA LEU A 105 3.93 -6.16 -2.57
C LEU A 105 2.74 -6.21 -1.63
N TRP A 106 2.35 -7.40 -1.17
CA TRP A 106 1.16 -7.61 -0.35
C TRP A 106 1.51 -7.97 1.09
N ILE A 107 2.77 -7.75 1.51
CA ILE A 107 3.18 -7.95 2.90
C ILE A 107 2.35 -7.06 3.81
N GLY A 108 1.61 -7.69 4.73
CA GLY A 108 0.68 -6.97 5.60
C GLY A 108 -0.63 -6.56 4.93
N CYS A 109 -1.02 -7.20 3.82
CA CYS A 109 -2.30 -6.95 3.18
C CYS A 109 -3.45 -7.01 4.19
N ARG A 110 -4.26 -5.96 4.18
CA ARG A 110 -5.40 -5.80 5.06
C ARG A 110 -6.55 -5.15 4.32
N ILE A 111 -7.68 -5.84 4.30
CA ILE A 111 -8.94 -5.31 3.78
C ILE A 111 -9.81 -4.97 4.99
N VAL A 112 -10.43 -3.79 4.99
CA VAL A 112 -11.28 -3.33 6.09
C VAL A 112 -12.66 -3.04 5.53
N LEU A 113 -13.69 -3.56 6.17
CA LEU A 113 -15.06 -3.18 5.88
C LEU A 113 -15.40 -1.94 6.69
N MET A 114 -15.96 -0.91 6.05
CA MET A 114 -16.36 0.32 6.69
C MET A 114 -17.80 0.66 6.33
N ASP A 115 -18.59 1.14 7.30
CA ASP A 115 -19.94 1.63 7.04
C ASP A 115 -19.97 3.14 6.79
N LYS A 116 -21.18 3.65 6.51
CA LYS A 116 -21.45 5.08 6.34
C LYS A 116 -21.14 5.93 7.57
N ASP A 117 -21.17 5.33 8.76
CA ASP A 117 -20.93 6.01 10.04
C ASP A 117 -19.43 5.97 10.42
N GLY A 118 -18.59 5.42 9.54
CA GLY A 118 -17.13 5.33 9.73
C GLY A 118 -16.69 4.22 10.66
N ARG A 119 -17.59 3.34 11.10
CA ARG A 119 -17.25 2.15 11.89
C ARG A 119 -16.51 1.16 11.00
N ARG A 120 -15.48 0.52 11.55
CA ARG A 120 -14.55 -0.34 10.82
C ARG A 120 -14.53 -1.74 11.42
N TRP A 121 -14.54 -2.75 10.56
CA TRP A 121 -14.40 -4.15 10.93
C TRP A 121 -13.24 -4.79 10.18
N SER A 122 -12.41 -5.52 10.92
CA SER A 122 -11.37 -6.36 10.35
C SER A 122 -11.94 -7.70 9.88
N PRO A 123 -11.31 -8.37 8.91
CA PRO A 123 -11.67 -9.73 8.55
C PRO A 123 -11.52 -10.66 9.75
N THR A 124 -12.35 -11.69 9.80
CA THR A 124 -12.34 -12.71 10.85
C THR A 124 -12.13 -14.09 10.25
N SER A 125 -11.32 -14.89 10.93
CA SER A 125 -11.18 -16.32 10.68
C SER A 125 -12.09 -17.17 11.58
N ALA A 126 -12.80 -16.54 12.53
CA ALA A 126 -13.64 -17.25 13.49
C ALA A 126 -14.88 -17.89 12.83
N VAL A 127 -15.30 -17.37 11.68
CA VAL A 127 -16.42 -17.91 10.90
C VAL A 127 -15.87 -18.44 9.59
N SER A 128 -15.62 -19.74 9.54
CA SER A 128 -15.25 -20.42 8.30
C SER A 128 -16.51 -20.83 7.54
N LEU A 129 -16.89 -20.00 6.59
CA LEU A 129 -17.89 -20.38 5.61
C LEU A 129 -17.26 -21.36 4.62
N LYS A 130 -18.00 -22.42 4.26
CA LYS A 130 -17.57 -23.33 3.18
C LYS A 130 -17.28 -22.49 1.95
N THR A 131 -15.99 -22.34 1.70
CA THR A 131 -15.46 -21.53 0.62
C THR A 131 -15.30 -22.46 -0.57
N GLN A 132 -15.63 -21.98 -1.77
CA GLN A 132 -15.45 -22.77 -2.98
C GLN A 132 -13.96 -23.06 -3.17
N ASP A 133 -13.63 -24.21 -3.76
CA ASP A 133 -12.25 -24.53 -4.11
C ASP A 133 -11.67 -23.36 -4.94
N HIS A 134 -10.41 -23.00 -4.66
CA HIS A 134 -9.67 -21.89 -5.30
C HIS A 134 -9.99 -20.45 -4.87
N VAL A 135 -10.75 -20.24 -3.78
CA VAL A 135 -10.91 -18.91 -3.19
C VAL A 135 -9.99 -18.74 -1.98
N GLN A 136 -9.22 -17.66 -1.97
CA GLN A 136 -8.16 -17.38 -0.99
C GLN A 136 -8.48 -16.12 -0.17
N THR A 137 -7.86 -15.94 0.99
CA THR A 137 -7.84 -14.63 1.65
C THR A 137 -6.70 -13.80 1.08
N CYS A 138 -6.69 -12.49 1.30
CA CYS A 138 -5.58 -11.66 0.87
C CYS A 138 -4.25 -12.14 1.46
N THR A 139 -4.25 -12.56 2.73
CA THR A 139 -3.03 -13.05 3.39
C THR A 139 -2.57 -14.38 2.82
N SER A 140 -3.46 -15.32 2.49
CA SER A 140 -3.04 -16.59 1.89
C SER A 140 -2.61 -16.43 0.43
N ALA A 141 -3.21 -15.48 -0.31
CA ALA A 141 -2.89 -15.21 -1.71
C ALA A 141 -1.43 -14.78 -1.93
N ILE A 142 -0.78 -14.22 -0.90
CA ILE A 142 0.66 -13.92 -0.88
C ILE A 142 1.51 -15.14 -1.25
N PHE A 143 1.07 -16.34 -0.86
CA PHE A 143 1.77 -17.61 -1.10
C PHE A 143 1.17 -18.42 -2.24
N SER A 144 0.29 -17.83 -3.05
CA SER A 144 -0.39 -18.53 -4.16
C SER A 144 0.54 -19.00 -5.28
N GLY A 145 1.71 -18.37 -5.43
CA GLY A 145 2.62 -18.61 -6.56
C GLY A 145 2.09 -18.09 -7.90
N ALA A 146 1.13 -17.16 -7.87
CA ALA A 146 0.53 -16.57 -9.06
C ALA A 146 1.55 -15.81 -9.91
N LYS A 147 1.36 -15.86 -11.22
CA LYS A 147 2.19 -15.20 -12.22
C LYS A 147 1.50 -13.95 -12.75
N SER A 148 2.28 -13.09 -13.41
CA SER A 148 1.74 -11.95 -14.14
C SER A 148 0.68 -12.41 -15.16
N GLY A 149 -0.48 -11.77 -15.14
CA GLY A 149 -1.65 -12.09 -15.95
C GLY A 149 -2.66 -13.04 -15.29
N ASP A 150 -2.28 -13.76 -14.24
CA ASP A 150 -3.18 -14.67 -13.53
C ASP A 150 -4.31 -13.90 -12.85
N THR A 151 -5.47 -14.54 -12.71
CA THR A 151 -6.61 -13.99 -11.97
C THR A 151 -6.84 -14.80 -10.71
N LEU A 152 -6.76 -14.14 -9.56
CA LEU A 152 -7.02 -14.71 -8.25
C LEU A 152 -8.42 -14.32 -7.77
N ASN A 153 -9.14 -15.29 -7.21
CA ASN A 153 -10.41 -15.04 -6.54
C ASN A 153 -10.17 -14.98 -5.04
N LEU A 154 -10.46 -13.84 -4.44
CA LEU A 154 -10.26 -13.59 -3.02
C LEU A 154 -11.61 -13.44 -2.32
N ARG A 155 -11.68 -13.88 -1.07
CA ARG A 155 -12.83 -13.65 -0.19
C ARG A 155 -12.35 -13.25 1.19
N GLU A 156 -12.87 -12.13 1.65
CA GLU A 156 -12.73 -11.70 3.04
C GLU A 156 -14.07 -11.83 3.75
N THR A 157 -14.04 -12.36 4.96
CA THR A 157 -15.23 -12.52 5.80
C THR A 157 -15.14 -11.59 6.99
N PHE A 158 -16.18 -10.80 7.21
CA PHE A 158 -16.30 -9.85 8.32
C PHE A 158 -17.44 -10.28 9.22
N LEU A 159 -17.32 -10.01 10.52
CA LEU A 159 -18.44 -10.18 11.45
C LEU A 159 -18.90 -8.80 11.92
N VAL A 160 -20.10 -8.41 11.52
CA VAL A 160 -20.65 -7.09 11.83
C VAL A 160 -21.92 -7.24 12.67
N PRO A 161 -22.29 -6.22 13.47
CA PRO A 161 -23.58 -6.21 14.15
C PRO A 161 -24.75 -6.18 13.14
N LYS A 162 -25.88 -6.85 13.43
CA LYS A 162 -27.08 -6.88 12.57
C LYS A 162 -27.56 -5.49 12.16
N GLN A 163 -27.44 -4.51 13.05
CA GLN A 163 -27.81 -3.12 12.78
C GLN A 163 -26.94 -2.45 11.71
N ALA A 164 -25.71 -2.94 11.48
CA ALA A 164 -24.82 -2.43 10.45
C ALA A 164 -25.17 -2.96 9.04
N THR A 165 -25.94 -4.05 8.95
CA THR A 165 -26.41 -4.62 7.67
C THR A 165 -27.83 -4.16 7.29
N ARG A 166 -28.48 -3.35 8.13
CA ARG A 166 -29.78 -2.75 7.81
C ARG A 166 -29.51 -1.48 7.00
N THR A 167 -29.67 -1.58 5.69
CA THR A 167 -29.84 -0.43 4.79
C THR A 167 -31.21 0.19 4.96
#